data_AF-A0A3B8WJB7-F1
#
_entry.id   AF-A0A3B8WJB7-F1
#
_cell.length_a   1.000
_cell.length_b   1.000
_cell.length_c   1.000
_cell.angle_alpha   90.00
_cell.angle_beta   90.00
_cell.angle_gamma   90.00
#
_symmetry.space_group_name_H-M   'P 1'
#
loop_
_entity.id
_entity.type
_entity.pdbx_description
1 polymer ?
#
loop_
_entity_poly.entity_id
_entity_poly.type
_entity_poly.pdbx_seq_one_letter_code
_entity_poly.pdbx_strand_id
1 'polypeptide(L)'
;IADSVEYMVNAHCADALVCISNCDKITPGMLMAAMRLNIPTIFVSGGPMEAGKTKLSEHKLDLVDAMVIAADPTATDEMVEEYERSACPTCGSCSGMFTANSMNCLTEAIGLALPGNGSMLATHADREQLFLKAGRQIVENAKRYYEQNDASVLPRSIASVEAFENAMTMDIAMGGSTNTILHLLAAAQEGGVEFSMADIDRLSRKVPQLCKVAPNSPKYHMEDVHRAGGIMGILGELERGGLINVDLPTTHSKTMREALETWDIMRSPTPEVIEFYKAGPAGIPTQTAFSQSTRWPSLDGDREDGCIRSVEHAYSSEGGLAVLYGNIAQDGCVVKTAGVDESIYVFEGKARVFESQDSAVAGILGDEVKAGDVVIIRYEGPKGGPGMQEMLYPTSYLKSKGLGKDCALLTDGRFSGGTSGLSIGHASPEAAAGGAIGLIEDGDTILIDIPNRSINVQVSKEELAQRREARDARGWKPELPRDRKVSAALKAYALLATSADKGAVRDLSKLD
;
A
#
# COMPACT_ATOMS: atom_id res chain seq x y z
N ILE A 1 17.42 2.12 -4.46
CA ILE A 1 17.15 0.66 -4.49
C ILE A 1 17.12 0.18 -5.93
N ALA A 2 16.15 0.60 -6.75
CA ALA A 2 16.05 0.17 -8.16
C ALA A 2 17.38 0.30 -8.92
N ASP A 3 17.95 1.51 -8.96
CA ASP A 3 19.23 1.73 -9.64
C ASP A 3 20.39 0.95 -9.01
N SER A 4 20.41 0.83 -7.68
CA SER A 4 21.49 0.12 -6.99
C SER A 4 21.52 -1.36 -7.39
N VAL A 5 20.35 -1.98 -7.50
CA VAL A 5 20.21 -3.36 -8.01
C VAL A 5 20.62 -3.42 -9.48
N GLU A 6 20.11 -2.51 -10.30
CA GLU A 6 20.40 -2.43 -11.73
C GLU A 6 21.90 -2.26 -12.02
N TYR A 7 22.58 -1.37 -11.29
CA TYR A 7 24.02 -1.14 -11.44
C TYR A 7 24.82 -2.39 -11.11
N MET A 8 24.53 -3.03 -9.98
CA MET A 8 25.28 -4.21 -9.54
C MET A 8 25.07 -5.40 -10.46
N VAL A 9 23.83 -5.62 -10.92
CA VAL A 9 23.51 -6.75 -11.81
C VAL A 9 24.18 -6.58 -13.16
N ASN A 10 24.07 -5.39 -13.77
CA ASN A 10 24.68 -5.14 -15.07
C ASN A 10 26.22 -5.15 -14.99
N ALA A 11 26.81 -4.57 -13.93
CA ALA A 11 28.27 -4.51 -13.79
C ALA A 11 28.91 -5.88 -13.55
N HIS A 12 28.21 -6.78 -12.85
CA HIS A 12 28.71 -8.13 -12.54
C HIS A 12 28.13 -9.24 -13.40
N CYS A 13 27.25 -8.90 -14.35
CA CYS A 13 26.57 -9.83 -15.25
C CYS A 13 25.91 -11.01 -14.52
N ALA A 14 25.14 -10.72 -13.46
CA ALA A 14 24.44 -11.76 -12.72
C ALA A 14 23.36 -12.41 -13.60
N ASP A 15 23.28 -13.74 -13.59
CA ASP A 15 22.34 -14.49 -14.44
C ASP A 15 20.90 -14.50 -13.92
N ALA A 16 20.72 -14.33 -12.60
CA ALA A 16 19.42 -14.36 -11.94
C ALA A 16 19.40 -13.56 -10.63
N LEU A 17 18.21 -13.26 -10.13
CA LEU A 17 17.95 -12.39 -8.99
C LEU A 17 17.13 -13.09 -7.90
N VAL A 18 17.60 -13.02 -6.66
CA VAL A 18 16.77 -13.25 -5.47
C VAL A 18 16.55 -11.92 -4.76
N CYS A 19 15.33 -11.41 -4.84
CA CYS A 19 14.93 -10.15 -4.22
C CYS A 19 14.49 -10.40 -2.77
N ILE A 20 15.42 -10.17 -1.83
CA ILE A 20 15.14 -10.22 -0.39
C ILE A 20 14.65 -8.86 0.08
N SER A 21 13.33 -8.67 0.09
CA SER A 21 12.68 -7.43 0.50
C SER A 21 12.01 -7.55 1.87
N ASN A 22 11.54 -6.45 2.46
CA ASN A 22 10.54 -6.56 3.52
C ASN A 22 9.82 -5.23 3.78
N CYS A 23 10.61 -4.21 4.12
CA CYS A 23 10.08 -2.90 4.48
C CYS A 23 9.54 -2.17 3.24
N ASP A 24 8.57 -1.29 3.48
CA ASP A 24 7.76 -0.52 2.53
C ASP A 24 8.34 -0.33 1.13
N LYS A 25 9.44 0.42 1.01
CA LYS A 25 9.96 0.88 -0.28
C LYS A 25 10.97 -0.09 -0.91
N ILE A 26 11.33 -1.16 -0.20
CA ILE A 26 12.31 -2.15 -0.68
C ILE A 26 11.69 -3.02 -1.77
N THR A 27 10.52 -3.61 -1.50
CA THR A 27 9.80 -4.46 -2.46
C THR A 27 9.53 -3.77 -3.79
N PRO A 28 8.90 -2.57 -3.85
CA PRO A 28 8.69 -1.88 -5.13
C PRO A 28 10.00 -1.44 -5.79
N GLY A 29 11.01 -1.03 -5.01
CA GLY A 29 12.31 -0.67 -5.56
C GLY A 29 13.01 -1.85 -6.24
N MET A 30 12.93 -3.05 -5.67
CA MET A 30 13.44 -4.28 -6.27
C MET A 30 12.57 -4.75 -7.45
N LEU A 31 11.25 -4.55 -7.38
CA LEU A 31 10.32 -4.86 -8.48
C LEU A 31 10.61 -4.01 -9.72
N MET A 32 10.79 -2.69 -9.56
CA MET A 32 11.23 -1.82 -10.66
C MET A 32 12.55 -2.31 -11.28
N ALA A 33 13.54 -2.68 -10.47
CA ALA A 33 14.80 -3.22 -10.99
C ALA A 33 14.62 -4.54 -11.74
N ALA A 34 13.82 -5.47 -11.20
CA ALA A 34 13.52 -6.73 -11.86
C ALA A 34 12.85 -6.52 -13.22
N MET A 35 11.92 -5.56 -13.30
CA MET A 35 11.25 -5.17 -14.54
C MET A 35 12.22 -4.50 -15.53
N ARG A 36 13.17 -3.67 -15.10
CA ARG A 36 14.21 -3.09 -15.97
C ARG A 36 15.17 -4.13 -16.52
N LEU A 37 15.69 -5.00 -15.66
CA LEU A 37 16.74 -5.98 -15.98
C LEU A 37 16.20 -7.17 -16.77
N ASN A 38 14.97 -7.62 -16.46
CA ASN A 38 14.29 -8.73 -17.12
C ASN A 38 15.12 -10.03 -17.24
N ILE A 39 15.86 -10.36 -16.18
CA ILE A 39 16.50 -11.68 -16.00
C ILE A 39 15.69 -12.51 -15.00
N PRO A 40 15.81 -13.86 -14.97
CA PRO A 40 15.08 -14.70 -14.03
C PRO A 40 15.14 -14.13 -12.61
N THR A 41 13.96 -13.90 -11.99
CA THR A 41 13.85 -13.23 -10.69
C THR A 41 12.83 -13.93 -9.81
N ILE A 42 13.12 -14.02 -8.51
CA ILE A 42 12.17 -14.46 -7.48
C ILE A 42 12.20 -13.53 -6.27
N PHE A 43 11.03 -13.27 -5.68
CA PHE A 43 10.88 -12.50 -4.45
C PHE A 43 10.71 -13.43 -3.25
N VAL A 44 11.43 -13.12 -2.18
CA VAL A 44 11.26 -13.75 -0.86
C VAL A 44 11.49 -12.71 0.23
N SER A 45 10.41 -12.28 0.86
CA SER A 45 10.43 -11.20 1.84
C SER A 45 10.79 -11.70 3.24
N GLY A 46 11.18 -10.78 4.14
CA GLY A 46 11.46 -11.10 5.54
C GLY A 46 10.23 -11.59 6.31
N GLY A 47 9.07 -10.99 6.06
CA GLY A 47 7.76 -11.34 6.63
C GLY A 47 7.23 -10.32 7.61
N PRO A 48 5.90 -10.31 7.85
CA PRO A 48 5.30 -9.51 8.89
C PRO A 48 5.81 -9.94 10.27
N MET A 49 5.92 -8.95 11.15
CA MET A 49 6.03 -9.18 12.59
C MET A 49 4.70 -9.70 13.15
N GLU A 50 4.78 -10.35 14.31
CA GLU A 50 3.59 -10.73 15.10
C GLU A 50 2.86 -9.47 15.59
N ALA A 51 1.53 -9.55 15.70
CA ALA A 51 0.76 -8.43 16.26
C ALA A 51 1.02 -8.27 17.77
N GLY A 52 1.13 -7.03 18.22
CA GLY A 52 1.37 -6.68 19.61
C GLY A 52 0.20 -7.05 20.53
N LYS A 53 0.49 -7.33 21.81
CA LYS A 53 -0.54 -7.61 22.83
C LYS A 53 -0.08 -7.09 24.18
N THR A 54 -1.01 -6.49 24.92
CA THR A 54 -0.80 -6.11 26.33
C THR A 54 -2.08 -6.32 27.13
N LYS A 55 -1.94 -6.44 28.46
CA LYS A 55 -3.07 -6.54 29.39
C LYS A 55 -3.92 -5.27 29.45
N LEU A 56 -3.35 -4.13 29.04
CA LEU A 56 -4.04 -2.83 29.02
C LEU A 56 -4.82 -2.56 27.72
N SER A 57 -4.84 -3.52 26.78
CA SER A 57 -5.60 -3.40 25.53
C SER A 57 -6.58 -4.56 25.39
N GLU A 58 -7.78 -4.25 24.91
CA GLU A 58 -8.81 -5.24 24.57
C GLU A 58 -8.59 -5.87 23.18
N HIS A 59 -7.70 -5.28 22.36
CA HIS A 59 -7.41 -5.74 21.00
C HIS A 59 -5.90 -5.90 20.76
N LYS A 60 -5.54 -6.55 19.65
CA LYS A 60 -4.15 -6.65 19.21
C LYS A 60 -3.65 -5.25 18.80
N LEU A 61 -2.40 -4.96 19.09
CA LEU A 61 -1.76 -3.67 18.84
C LEU A 61 -0.89 -3.71 17.58
N ASP A 62 -0.81 -2.55 16.94
CA ASP A 62 0.18 -2.24 15.92
C ASP A 62 0.82 -0.84 16.15
N LEU A 63 1.71 -0.42 15.24
CA LEU A 63 2.42 0.85 15.37
C LEU A 63 1.50 2.08 15.40
N VAL A 64 0.33 2.01 14.75
CA VAL A 64 -0.63 3.12 14.70
C VAL A 64 -1.27 3.30 16.07
N ASP A 65 -1.58 2.21 16.78
CA ASP A 65 -2.15 2.27 18.13
C ASP A 65 -1.22 2.98 19.11
N ALA A 66 0.10 2.69 19.05
CA ALA A 66 1.11 3.38 19.85
C ALA A 66 1.17 4.89 19.56
N MET A 67 0.97 5.29 18.29
CA MET A 67 0.95 6.71 17.93
C MET A 67 -0.33 7.42 18.33
N VAL A 68 -1.48 6.74 18.26
CA VAL A 68 -2.77 7.32 18.65
C VAL A 68 -2.83 7.52 20.16
N ILE A 69 -2.45 6.51 20.95
CA ILE A 69 -2.49 6.60 22.42
C ILE A 69 -1.53 7.67 22.97
N ALA A 70 -0.36 7.86 22.32
CA ALA A 70 0.61 8.88 22.72
C ALA A 70 0.09 10.32 22.57
N ALA A 71 -0.97 10.53 21.80
CA ALA A 71 -1.60 11.83 21.60
C ALA A 71 -3.01 11.92 22.21
N ASP A 72 -3.44 10.90 22.96
CA ASP A 72 -4.70 10.89 23.69
C ASP A 72 -4.53 11.59 25.06
N PRO A 73 -5.21 12.71 25.31
CA PRO A 73 -5.08 13.44 26.58
C PRO A 73 -5.66 12.69 27.79
N THR A 74 -6.38 11.59 27.58
CA THR A 74 -6.98 10.77 28.64
C THR A 74 -6.13 9.56 29.02
N ALA A 75 -5.11 9.23 28.23
CA ALA A 75 -4.20 8.12 28.49
C ALA A 75 -3.21 8.44 29.61
N THR A 76 -2.91 7.46 30.47
CA THR A 76 -1.86 7.59 31.49
C THR A 76 -0.48 7.31 30.90
N ASP A 77 0.58 7.88 31.49
CA ASP A 77 1.96 7.61 31.06
C ASP A 77 2.29 6.10 31.06
N GLU A 78 1.80 5.37 32.08
CA GLU A 78 1.94 3.91 32.17
C GLU A 78 1.26 3.20 30.99
N MET A 79 0.06 3.64 30.59
CA MET A 79 -0.65 3.08 29.44
C MET A 79 0.11 3.36 28.14
N VAL A 80 0.63 4.57 27.95
CA VAL A 80 1.42 4.95 26.78
C VAL A 80 2.70 4.10 26.68
N GLU A 81 3.46 3.99 27.76
CA GLU A 81 4.70 3.20 27.81
C GLU A 81 4.44 1.72 27.51
N GLU A 82 3.36 1.16 28.06
CA GLU A 82 2.98 -0.23 27.85
C GLU A 82 2.56 -0.51 26.39
N TYR A 83 1.82 0.40 25.77
CA TYR A 83 1.44 0.31 24.35
C TYR A 83 2.67 0.41 23.45
N GLU A 84 3.54 1.40 23.68
CA GLU A 84 4.80 1.58 22.93
C GLU A 84 5.65 0.31 22.97
N ARG A 85 5.88 -0.22 24.19
CA ARG A 85 6.70 -1.43 24.39
C ARG A 85 6.11 -2.66 23.69
N SER A 86 4.79 -2.73 23.54
CA SER A 86 4.09 -3.94 23.11
C SER A 86 3.67 -3.93 21.64
N ALA A 87 3.63 -2.76 20.98
CA ALA A 87 3.15 -2.61 19.60
C ALA A 87 4.03 -3.28 18.54
N CYS A 88 5.34 -3.37 18.77
CA CYS A 88 6.32 -3.96 17.85
C CYS A 88 7.10 -5.10 18.53
N PRO A 89 6.45 -6.25 18.82
CA PRO A 89 7.04 -7.27 19.69
C PRO A 89 8.18 -8.05 19.01
N THR A 90 8.20 -8.12 17.68
CA THR A 90 9.10 -9.01 16.94
C THR A 90 9.74 -8.37 15.71
N CYS A 91 10.79 -9.00 15.16
CA CYS A 91 11.33 -8.61 13.86
C CYS A 91 10.31 -8.83 12.73
N GLY A 92 10.40 -8.04 11.65
CA GLY A 92 9.53 -8.16 10.49
C GLY A 92 9.10 -6.80 9.94
N SER A 93 8.32 -6.81 8.86
CA SER A 93 7.52 -5.65 8.44
C SER A 93 6.39 -5.45 9.44
N CYS A 94 5.63 -4.37 9.31
CA CYS A 94 4.48 -4.07 10.18
C CYS A 94 3.52 -5.27 10.30
N SER A 95 2.73 -5.36 11.36
CA SER A 95 1.82 -6.50 11.61
C SER A 95 0.50 -6.40 10.81
N GLY A 96 0.06 -5.19 10.46
CA GLY A 96 -1.14 -4.91 9.66
C GLY A 96 -0.92 -4.86 8.15
N MET A 97 -2.00 -4.70 7.37
CA MET A 97 -1.99 -4.55 5.92
C MET A 97 -1.59 -3.12 5.49
N PHE A 98 -0.36 -2.72 5.86
CA PHE A 98 0.28 -1.48 5.41
C PHE A 98 1.11 -1.74 4.13
N THR A 99 1.77 -0.71 3.59
CA THR A 99 2.44 -0.78 2.29
C THR A 99 3.42 -1.95 2.16
N ALA A 100 4.25 -2.21 3.18
CA ALA A 100 5.19 -3.33 3.20
C ALA A 100 4.49 -4.67 2.91
N ASN A 101 3.45 -4.98 3.69
CA ASN A 101 2.73 -6.25 3.53
C ASN A 101 1.91 -6.26 2.25
N SER A 102 1.20 -5.18 1.91
CA SER A 102 0.48 -5.09 0.64
C SER A 102 1.42 -5.38 -0.54
N MET A 103 2.58 -4.74 -0.61
CA MET A 103 3.55 -4.99 -1.70
C MET A 103 4.10 -6.43 -1.68
N ASN A 104 4.37 -7.01 -0.51
CA ASN A 104 4.81 -8.40 -0.43
C ASN A 104 3.71 -9.37 -0.92
N CYS A 105 2.45 -9.12 -0.56
CA CYS A 105 1.30 -9.85 -1.07
C CYS A 105 1.16 -9.70 -2.59
N LEU A 106 1.34 -8.48 -3.12
CA LEU A 106 1.20 -8.21 -4.54
C LEU A 106 2.24 -8.95 -5.38
N THR A 107 3.47 -9.14 -4.88
CA THR A 107 4.45 -9.98 -5.60
C THR A 107 4.03 -11.45 -5.71
N GLU A 108 3.21 -11.98 -4.80
CA GLU A 108 2.59 -13.31 -4.98
C GLU A 108 1.50 -13.27 -6.05
N ALA A 109 0.63 -12.26 -6.03
CA ALA A 109 -0.45 -12.12 -7.01
C ALA A 109 0.02 -11.91 -8.44
N ILE A 110 1.12 -11.17 -8.63
CA ILE A 110 1.80 -11.03 -9.92
C ILE A 110 2.42 -12.37 -10.36
N GLY A 111 2.76 -13.25 -9.40
CA GLY A 111 3.41 -14.54 -9.68
C GLY A 111 4.94 -14.52 -9.57
N LEU A 112 5.54 -13.47 -8.99
CA LEU A 112 6.99 -13.34 -8.82
C LEU A 112 7.52 -13.83 -7.46
N ALA A 113 6.63 -14.19 -6.54
CA ALA A 113 6.97 -14.70 -5.21
C ALA A 113 6.40 -16.10 -4.96
N LEU A 114 6.95 -16.79 -3.96
CA LEU A 114 6.42 -18.07 -3.51
C LEU A 114 5.17 -17.89 -2.63
N PRO A 115 4.25 -18.88 -2.60
CA PRO A 115 3.11 -18.87 -1.69
C PRO A 115 3.53 -18.67 -0.23
N GLY A 116 2.86 -17.75 0.46
CA GLY A 116 3.12 -17.38 1.85
C GLY A 116 4.22 -16.33 2.05
N ASN A 117 4.81 -15.82 0.96
CA ASN A 117 5.76 -14.71 0.99
C ASN A 117 5.23 -13.49 1.79
N GLY A 118 4.02 -13.01 1.50
CA GLY A 118 3.42 -11.84 2.14
C GLY A 118 2.79 -12.12 3.51
N SER A 119 2.44 -13.36 3.84
CA SER A 119 1.62 -13.66 5.03
C SER A 119 2.32 -14.43 6.15
N MET A 120 3.30 -15.30 5.86
CA MET A 120 3.95 -16.07 6.93
C MET A 120 4.83 -15.18 7.81
N LEU A 121 4.70 -15.29 9.13
CA LEU A 121 5.44 -14.47 10.09
C LEU A 121 6.97 -14.61 9.96
N ALA A 122 7.68 -13.51 10.14
CA ALA A 122 9.16 -13.48 10.07
C ALA A 122 9.84 -14.34 11.15
N THR A 123 9.20 -14.50 12.31
CA THR A 123 9.69 -15.30 13.43
C THR A 123 9.45 -16.80 13.25
N HIS A 124 8.52 -17.20 12.37
CA HIS A 124 8.15 -18.60 12.25
C HIS A 124 9.23 -19.41 11.50
N ALA A 125 9.58 -20.60 12.01
CA ALA A 125 10.67 -21.43 11.49
C ALA A 125 10.48 -21.84 10.02
N ASP A 126 9.23 -22.09 9.60
CA ASP A 126 8.90 -22.42 8.20
C ASP A 126 9.31 -21.31 7.20
N ARG A 127 9.50 -20.07 7.67
CA ARG A 127 9.97 -18.95 6.84
C ARG A 127 11.36 -19.21 6.28
N GLU A 128 12.25 -19.86 7.04
CA GLU A 128 13.57 -20.29 6.55
C GLU A 128 13.43 -21.19 5.31
N GLN A 129 12.43 -22.07 5.30
CA GLN A 129 12.18 -22.96 4.17
C GLN A 129 11.73 -22.20 2.91
N LEU A 130 11.05 -21.05 3.03
CA LEU A 130 10.78 -20.20 1.87
C LEU A 130 12.06 -19.64 1.26
N PHE A 131 13.02 -19.19 2.07
CA PHE A 131 14.31 -18.70 1.58
C PHE A 131 15.08 -19.80 0.84
N LEU A 132 15.17 -20.99 1.45
CA LEU A 132 15.83 -22.13 0.83
C LEU A 132 15.13 -22.59 -0.45
N LYS A 133 13.79 -22.58 -0.47
CA LYS A 133 13.00 -22.92 -1.67
C LYS A 133 13.19 -21.87 -2.77
N ALA A 134 13.21 -20.58 -2.44
CA ALA A 134 13.43 -19.52 -3.41
C ALA A 134 14.81 -19.64 -4.07
N GLY A 135 15.85 -19.93 -3.28
CA GLY A 135 17.20 -20.17 -3.80
C GLY A 135 17.30 -21.38 -4.75
N ARG A 136 16.53 -22.44 -4.51
CA ARG A 136 16.48 -23.59 -5.44
C ARG A 136 15.65 -23.26 -6.70
N GLN A 137 14.51 -22.61 -6.52
CA GLN A 137 13.60 -22.27 -7.62
C GLN A 137 14.23 -21.30 -8.61
N ILE A 138 15.00 -20.31 -8.14
CA ILE A 138 15.63 -19.34 -9.05
C ILE A 138 16.70 -19.97 -9.93
N VAL A 139 17.44 -20.96 -9.40
CA VAL A 139 18.42 -21.73 -10.18
C VAL A 139 17.72 -22.55 -11.25
N GLU A 140 16.58 -23.16 -10.92
CA GLU A 140 15.76 -23.88 -11.91
C GLU A 140 15.22 -22.93 -12.99
N ASN A 141 14.73 -21.75 -12.61
CA ASN A 141 14.26 -20.75 -13.57
C ASN A 141 15.38 -20.23 -14.47
N ALA A 142 16.59 -20.04 -13.92
CA ALA A 142 17.76 -19.68 -14.70
C ALA A 142 18.09 -20.76 -15.75
N LYS A 143 18.09 -22.04 -15.37
CA LYS A 143 18.31 -23.15 -16.31
C LYS A 143 17.21 -23.24 -17.37
N ARG A 144 15.94 -23.10 -16.98
CA ARG A 144 14.83 -23.03 -17.93
C ARG A 144 15.04 -21.94 -18.96
N TYR A 145 15.44 -20.75 -18.54
CA TYR A 145 15.71 -19.66 -19.45
C TYR A 145 16.94 -19.91 -20.36
N TYR A 146 18.12 -20.15 -19.78
CA TYR A 146 19.38 -20.19 -20.52
C TYR A 146 19.65 -21.53 -21.23
N GLU A 147 19.18 -22.66 -20.69
CA GLU A 147 19.43 -23.99 -21.26
C GLU A 147 18.24 -24.52 -22.07
N GLN A 148 17.00 -24.12 -21.71
CA GLN A 148 15.78 -24.65 -22.32
C GLN A 148 15.04 -23.61 -23.19
N ASN A 149 15.57 -22.39 -23.31
CA ASN A 149 14.98 -21.26 -24.06
C ASN A 149 13.56 -20.91 -23.59
N ASP A 150 13.26 -21.10 -22.31
CA ASP A 150 11.95 -20.82 -21.74
C ASP A 150 11.90 -19.39 -21.18
N ALA A 151 11.48 -18.44 -22.02
CA ALA A 151 11.30 -17.05 -21.62
C ALA A 151 10.11 -16.82 -20.67
N SER A 152 9.24 -17.81 -20.45
CA SER A 152 8.05 -17.62 -19.59
C SER A 152 8.39 -17.37 -18.11
N VAL A 153 9.62 -17.66 -17.70
CA VAL A 153 10.13 -17.44 -16.33
C VAL A 153 10.69 -16.02 -16.11
N LEU A 154 10.71 -15.18 -17.14
CA LEU A 154 11.23 -13.82 -17.04
C LEU A 154 10.21 -12.86 -16.40
N PRO A 155 10.68 -11.83 -15.67
CA PRO A 155 9.80 -10.85 -15.02
C PRO A 155 8.77 -10.22 -15.95
N ARG A 156 9.15 -9.78 -17.16
CA ARG A 156 8.20 -9.16 -18.11
C ARG A 156 7.24 -10.16 -18.77
N SER A 157 7.53 -11.45 -18.72
CA SER A 157 6.60 -12.50 -19.18
C SER A 157 5.59 -12.87 -18.09
N ILE A 158 6.02 -12.86 -16.82
CA ILE A 158 5.17 -13.13 -15.66
C ILE A 158 4.29 -11.92 -15.35
N ALA A 159 4.90 -10.74 -15.18
CA ALA A 159 4.24 -9.47 -14.85
C ALA A 159 3.64 -8.79 -16.09
N SER A 160 2.76 -9.51 -16.78
CA SER A 160 1.91 -9.01 -17.88
C SER A 160 0.86 -8.00 -17.38
N VAL A 161 0.17 -7.32 -18.30
CA VAL A 161 -0.93 -6.39 -17.95
C VAL A 161 -1.97 -7.12 -17.09
N GLU A 162 -2.34 -8.34 -17.46
CA GLU A 162 -3.31 -9.17 -16.73
C GLU A 162 -2.79 -9.56 -15.33
N ALA A 163 -1.48 -9.71 -15.14
CA ALA A 163 -0.89 -9.97 -13.83
C ALA A 163 -0.95 -8.71 -12.93
N PHE A 164 -0.73 -7.53 -13.52
CA PHE A 164 -0.95 -6.25 -12.82
C PHE A 164 -2.43 -6.05 -12.47
N GLU A 165 -3.36 -6.41 -13.35
CA GLU A 165 -4.80 -6.41 -13.06
C GLU A 165 -5.15 -7.37 -11.92
N ASN A 166 -4.62 -8.60 -11.92
CA ASN A 166 -4.82 -9.55 -10.83
C ASN A 166 -4.30 -9.00 -9.50
N ALA A 167 -3.11 -8.41 -9.51
CA ALA A 167 -2.51 -7.79 -8.34
C ALA A 167 -3.40 -6.66 -7.81
N MET A 168 -3.83 -5.73 -8.68
CA MET A 168 -4.71 -4.63 -8.30
C MET A 168 -6.08 -5.12 -7.80
N THR A 169 -6.67 -6.11 -8.46
CA THR A 169 -7.91 -6.76 -8.01
C THR A 169 -7.75 -7.32 -6.60
N MET A 170 -6.65 -8.03 -6.33
CA MET A 170 -6.40 -8.55 -4.99
C MET A 170 -6.20 -7.44 -3.95
N ASP A 171 -5.47 -6.37 -4.31
CA ASP A 171 -5.22 -5.24 -3.42
C ASP A 171 -6.51 -4.48 -3.06
N ILE A 172 -7.39 -4.27 -4.04
CA ILE A 172 -8.73 -3.72 -3.84
C ILE A 172 -9.55 -4.63 -2.91
N ALA A 173 -9.49 -5.95 -3.11
CA ALA A 173 -10.25 -6.92 -2.33
C ALA A 173 -9.82 -6.97 -0.85
N MET A 174 -8.54 -6.76 -0.56
CA MET A 174 -8.04 -6.68 0.82
C MET A 174 -8.19 -5.28 1.44
N GLY A 175 -8.52 -4.26 0.63
CA GLY A 175 -8.41 -2.86 1.03
C GLY A 175 -6.99 -2.53 1.45
N GLY A 176 -6.02 -2.76 0.56
CA GLY A 176 -4.59 -2.56 0.81
C GLY A 176 -4.20 -1.08 0.93
N SER A 177 -2.89 -0.83 1.03
CA SER A 177 -2.35 0.53 1.13
C SER A 177 -2.54 1.31 -0.16
N THR A 178 -2.98 2.56 -0.13
CA THR A 178 -3.06 3.40 -1.34
C THR A 178 -1.71 3.62 -2.03
N ASN A 179 -0.59 3.42 -1.33
CA ASN A 179 0.75 3.48 -1.91
C ASN A 179 1.02 2.38 -2.94
N THR A 180 0.30 1.27 -2.91
CA THR A 180 0.44 0.19 -3.90
C THR A 180 0.12 0.68 -5.31
N ILE A 181 -0.86 1.60 -5.45
CA ILE A 181 -1.21 2.24 -6.72
C ILE A 181 0.02 2.90 -7.32
N LEU A 182 0.71 3.74 -6.55
CA LEU A 182 1.95 4.39 -6.97
C LEU A 182 3.02 3.36 -7.38
N HIS A 183 3.17 2.31 -6.59
CA HIS A 183 4.20 1.29 -6.79
C HIS A 183 3.94 0.37 -7.98
N LEU A 184 2.69 -0.02 -8.23
CA LEU A 184 2.29 -0.80 -9.39
C LEU A 184 2.43 0.01 -10.68
N LEU A 185 1.99 1.27 -10.69
CA LEU A 185 2.21 2.18 -11.81
C LEU A 185 3.69 2.34 -12.12
N ALA A 186 4.53 2.52 -11.09
CA ALA A 186 5.97 2.62 -11.27
C ALA A 186 6.58 1.35 -11.85
N ALA A 187 6.25 0.17 -11.31
CA ALA A 187 6.75 -1.10 -11.81
C ALA A 187 6.28 -1.40 -13.25
N ALA A 188 5.03 -1.07 -13.57
CA ALA A 188 4.48 -1.23 -14.92
C ALA A 188 5.24 -0.35 -15.92
N GLN A 189 5.44 0.93 -15.60
CA GLN A 189 6.15 1.86 -16.48
C GLN A 189 7.61 1.45 -16.71
N GLU A 190 8.33 1.02 -15.66
CA GLU A 190 9.71 0.52 -15.77
C GLU A 190 9.81 -0.82 -16.52
N GLY A 191 8.70 -1.57 -16.59
CA GLY A 191 8.56 -2.80 -17.35
C GLY A 191 8.07 -2.62 -18.78
N GLY A 192 7.63 -1.42 -19.17
CA GLY A 192 6.95 -1.17 -20.44
C GLY A 192 5.57 -1.84 -20.53
N VAL A 193 4.87 -1.96 -19.40
CA VAL A 193 3.54 -2.56 -19.29
C VAL A 193 2.49 -1.45 -19.29
N GLU A 194 1.51 -1.54 -20.20
CA GLU A 194 0.41 -0.57 -20.35
C GLU A 194 -0.62 -0.75 -19.23
N PHE A 195 -0.35 -0.16 -18.06
CA PHE A 195 -1.23 -0.18 -16.89
C PHE A 195 -1.32 1.23 -16.29
N SER A 196 -2.55 1.72 -16.09
CA SER A 196 -2.81 3.13 -15.78
C SER A 196 -3.81 3.34 -14.63
N MET A 197 -3.94 4.59 -14.17
CA MET A 197 -4.98 4.99 -13.21
C MET A 197 -6.41 4.67 -13.70
N ALA A 198 -6.66 4.64 -15.01
CA ALA A 198 -7.97 4.29 -15.56
C ALA A 198 -8.29 2.81 -15.37
N ASP A 199 -7.28 1.93 -15.44
CA ASP A 199 -7.44 0.50 -15.17
C ASP A 199 -7.78 0.26 -13.70
N ILE A 200 -7.11 0.98 -12.81
CA ILE A 200 -7.36 0.93 -11.36
C ILE A 200 -8.78 1.39 -11.04
N ASP A 201 -9.24 2.51 -11.62
CA ASP A 201 -10.62 2.97 -11.43
C ASP A 201 -11.63 1.92 -11.92
N ARG A 202 -11.43 1.40 -13.15
CA ARG A 202 -12.30 0.37 -13.73
C ARG A 202 -12.41 -0.88 -12.84
N LEU A 203 -11.31 -1.36 -12.29
CA LEU A 203 -11.29 -2.51 -11.38
C LEU A 203 -11.96 -2.19 -10.04
N SER A 204 -11.68 -1.02 -9.48
CA SER A 204 -12.18 -0.60 -8.15
C SER A 204 -13.71 -0.54 -8.04
N ARG A 205 -14.41 -0.42 -9.18
CA ARG A 205 -15.87 -0.38 -9.25
C ARG A 205 -16.54 -1.76 -9.26
N LYS A 206 -15.77 -2.83 -9.48
CA LYS A 206 -16.30 -4.19 -9.72
C LYS A 206 -15.80 -5.22 -8.72
N VAL A 207 -14.68 -4.94 -8.08
CA VAL A 207 -14.02 -5.89 -7.19
C VAL A 207 -14.59 -5.70 -5.78
N PRO A 208 -15.13 -6.75 -5.14
CA PRO A 208 -15.68 -6.68 -3.80
C PRO A 208 -14.57 -6.69 -2.73
N GLN A 209 -14.88 -6.17 -1.54
CA GLN A 209 -13.97 -6.22 -0.39
C GLN A 209 -14.11 -7.53 0.39
N LEU A 210 -13.13 -8.44 0.26
CA LEU A 210 -13.13 -9.76 0.88
C LEU A 210 -12.52 -9.79 2.29
N CYS A 211 -11.65 -8.83 2.62
CA CYS A 211 -10.94 -8.79 3.90
C CYS A 211 -10.99 -7.40 4.54
N LYS A 212 -10.99 -7.37 5.88
CA LYS A 212 -10.77 -6.17 6.69
C LYS A 212 -9.66 -6.44 7.71
N VAL A 213 -8.42 -6.19 7.29
CA VAL A 213 -7.21 -6.34 8.12
C VAL A 213 -6.82 -4.96 8.65
N ALA A 214 -6.18 -4.89 9.83
CA ALA A 214 -5.64 -3.65 10.39
C ALA A 214 -4.91 -2.84 9.29
N PRO A 215 -5.22 -1.55 9.11
CA PRO A 215 -5.97 -0.66 10.01
C PRO A 215 -7.49 -0.62 9.76
N ASN A 216 -8.02 -1.38 8.79
CA ASN A 216 -9.43 -1.34 8.41
C ASN A 216 -10.33 -2.03 9.47
N SER A 217 -9.76 -2.92 10.26
CA SER A 217 -10.38 -3.51 11.44
C SER A 217 -9.31 -3.91 12.45
N PRO A 218 -9.53 -3.73 13.76
CA PRO A 218 -8.62 -4.24 14.79
C PRO A 218 -8.70 -5.77 14.96
N LYS A 219 -9.68 -6.44 14.33
CA LYS A 219 -9.96 -7.87 14.51
C LYS A 219 -8.86 -8.77 13.93
N TYR A 220 -8.28 -8.39 12.78
CA TYR A 220 -7.38 -9.23 12.01
C TYR A 220 -6.06 -8.53 11.67
N HIS A 221 -4.97 -9.28 11.74
CA HIS A 221 -3.61 -8.91 11.34
C HIS A 221 -3.08 -9.95 10.33
N MET A 222 -1.86 -9.77 9.81
CA MET A 222 -1.31 -10.68 8.80
C MET A 222 -1.20 -12.14 9.26
N GLU A 223 -0.98 -12.36 10.56
CA GLU A 223 -0.99 -13.71 11.16
C GLU A 223 -2.33 -14.43 10.99
N ASP A 224 -3.44 -13.69 10.99
CA ASP A 224 -4.78 -14.24 10.80
C ASP A 224 -5.07 -14.47 9.31
N VAL A 225 -4.57 -13.58 8.44
CA VAL A 225 -4.65 -13.77 6.97
C VAL A 225 -3.92 -15.04 6.57
N HIS A 226 -2.73 -15.29 7.13
CA HIS A 226 -1.99 -16.53 6.89
C HIS A 226 -2.82 -17.77 7.30
N ARG A 227 -3.38 -17.74 8.51
CA ARG A 227 -4.26 -18.80 9.03
C ARG A 227 -5.48 -19.08 8.13
N ALA A 228 -5.96 -18.06 7.42
CA ALA A 228 -7.12 -18.16 6.54
C ALA A 228 -6.82 -18.68 5.12
N GLY A 229 -5.57 -19.10 4.86
CA GLY A 229 -5.08 -19.56 3.55
C GLY A 229 -4.21 -18.53 2.83
N GLY A 230 -3.82 -17.44 3.52
CA GLY A 230 -2.92 -16.44 3.00
C GLY A 230 -3.40 -15.81 1.69
N ILE A 231 -2.45 -15.51 0.82
CA ILE A 231 -2.73 -14.82 -0.44
C ILE A 231 -3.42 -15.72 -1.45
N MET A 232 -3.08 -17.01 -1.46
CA MET A 232 -3.74 -18.00 -2.32
C MET A 232 -5.21 -18.22 -1.93
N GLY A 233 -5.57 -18.06 -0.65
CA GLY A 233 -6.96 -18.05 -0.21
C GLY A 233 -7.76 -16.88 -0.79
N ILE A 234 -7.18 -15.67 -0.81
CA ILE A 234 -7.84 -14.48 -1.40
C ILE A 234 -7.98 -14.65 -2.92
N LEU A 235 -6.89 -15.04 -3.60
CA LEU A 235 -6.90 -15.28 -5.05
C LEU A 235 -7.88 -16.39 -5.44
N GLY A 236 -8.00 -17.44 -4.62
CA GLY A 236 -8.98 -18.51 -4.84
C GLY A 236 -10.43 -18.01 -4.80
N GLU A 237 -10.78 -17.12 -3.87
CA GLU A 237 -12.13 -16.52 -3.84
C GLU A 237 -12.38 -15.60 -5.03
N LEU A 238 -11.36 -14.83 -5.44
CA LEU A 238 -11.45 -13.96 -6.62
C LEU A 238 -11.59 -14.76 -7.92
N GLU A 239 -10.91 -15.91 -8.03
CA GLU A 239 -11.09 -16.83 -9.16
C GLU A 239 -12.51 -17.42 -9.17
N ARG A 240 -13.03 -17.86 -8.02
CA ARG A 240 -14.42 -18.32 -7.90
C ARG A 240 -15.43 -17.26 -8.32
N GLY A 241 -15.13 -15.99 -8.08
CA GLY A 241 -15.91 -14.84 -8.57
C GLY A 241 -15.69 -14.48 -10.05
N GLY A 242 -14.76 -15.12 -10.75
CA GLY A 242 -14.40 -14.80 -12.13
C GLY A 242 -13.71 -13.44 -12.29
N LEU A 243 -13.01 -12.97 -11.26
CA LEU A 243 -12.45 -11.60 -11.19
C LEU A 243 -10.96 -11.52 -11.54
N ILE A 244 -10.28 -12.67 -11.68
CA ILE A 244 -8.85 -12.74 -12.00
C ILE A 244 -8.58 -13.72 -13.15
N ASN A 245 -7.49 -13.47 -13.89
CA ASN A 245 -6.99 -14.38 -14.91
C ASN A 245 -5.97 -15.35 -14.31
N VAL A 246 -6.32 -16.63 -14.22
CA VAL A 246 -5.47 -17.64 -13.58
C VAL A 246 -4.60 -18.45 -14.54
N ASP A 247 -4.67 -18.17 -15.84
CA ASP A 247 -3.88 -18.90 -16.85
C ASP A 247 -2.48 -18.30 -17.06
N LEU A 248 -2.10 -17.32 -16.22
CA LEU A 248 -0.82 -16.61 -16.25
C LEU A 248 0.31 -17.40 -15.58
N PRO A 249 1.55 -17.37 -16.11
CA PRO A 249 2.68 -18.08 -15.52
C PRO A 249 3.13 -17.47 -14.20
N THR A 250 3.74 -18.29 -13.34
CA THR A 250 4.41 -17.81 -12.11
C THR A 250 5.84 -18.33 -12.03
N THR A 251 6.61 -17.81 -11.09
CA THR A 251 7.98 -18.24 -10.81
C THR A 251 8.07 -19.69 -10.30
N HIS A 252 6.96 -20.31 -9.88
CA HIS A 252 6.96 -21.60 -9.18
C HIS A 252 5.93 -22.62 -9.71
N SER A 253 5.00 -22.20 -10.56
CA SER A 253 3.96 -23.03 -11.18
C SER A 253 3.81 -22.61 -12.64
N LYS A 254 3.33 -23.51 -13.51
CA LYS A 254 3.13 -23.15 -14.93
C LYS A 254 2.04 -22.12 -15.10
N THR A 255 1.01 -22.17 -14.24
CA THR A 255 -0.06 -21.19 -14.18
C THR A 255 -0.45 -20.87 -12.74
N MET A 256 -1.06 -19.71 -12.51
CA MET A 256 -1.70 -19.38 -11.24
C MET A 256 -2.80 -20.39 -10.89
N ARG A 257 -3.50 -20.96 -11.87
CA ARG A 257 -4.49 -22.03 -11.66
C ARG A 257 -3.87 -23.25 -10.98
N GLU A 258 -2.73 -23.72 -11.49
CA GLU A 258 -1.99 -24.84 -10.88
C GLU A 258 -1.50 -24.48 -9.46
N ALA A 259 -1.12 -23.22 -9.23
CA ALA A 259 -0.81 -22.74 -7.89
C ALA A 259 -2.03 -22.85 -6.96
N LEU A 260 -3.19 -22.37 -7.38
CA LEU A 260 -4.42 -22.43 -6.59
C LEU A 260 -4.86 -23.88 -6.31
N GLU A 261 -4.73 -24.81 -7.27
CA GLU A 261 -5.03 -26.23 -7.02
C GLU A 261 -4.23 -26.82 -5.86
N THR A 262 -3.01 -26.32 -5.65
CA THR A 262 -2.12 -26.78 -4.57
C THR A 262 -2.36 -26.02 -3.27
N TRP A 263 -2.49 -24.69 -3.35
CA TRP A 263 -2.33 -23.80 -2.20
C TRP A 263 -3.63 -23.18 -1.68
N ASP A 264 -4.75 -23.28 -2.40
CA ASP A 264 -6.05 -22.81 -1.91
C ASP A 264 -6.65 -23.83 -0.93
N ILE A 265 -6.83 -23.40 0.32
CA ILE A 265 -7.36 -24.25 1.38
C ILE A 265 -8.83 -24.66 1.16
N MET A 266 -9.54 -24.02 0.23
CA MET A 266 -10.93 -24.34 -0.13
C MET A 266 -11.04 -25.43 -1.20
N ARG A 267 -9.91 -25.93 -1.71
CA ARG A 267 -9.85 -27.03 -2.68
C ARG A 267 -9.53 -28.35 -1.97
N SER A 268 -8.53 -29.08 -2.44
CA SER A 268 -8.06 -30.33 -1.84
C SER A 268 -6.60 -30.17 -1.37
N PRO A 269 -6.33 -29.31 -0.38
CA PRO A 269 -4.96 -29.07 0.08
C PRO A 269 -4.37 -30.34 0.70
N THR A 270 -3.08 -30.55 0.49
CA THR A 270 -2.37 -31.66 1.14
C THR A 270 -2.19 -31.39 2.63
N PRO A 271 -1.91 -32.42 3.46
CA PRO A 271 -1.60 -32.21 4.88
C PRO A 271 -0.45 -31.23 5.12
N GLU A 272 0.54 -31.18 4.23
CA GLU A 272 1.66 -30.25 4.29
C GLU A 272 1.21 -28.79 4.07
N VAL A 273 0.28 -28.56 3.14
CA VAL A 273 -0.29 -27.22 2.90
C VAL A 273 -1.16 -26.78 4.08
N ILE A 274 -1.91 -27.70 4.67
CA ILE A 274 -2.68 -27.41 5.90
C ILE A 274 -1.72 -27.04 7.04
N GLU A 275 -0.66 -27.82 7.24
CA GLU A 275 0.32 -27.55 8.30
C GLU A 275 1.05 -26.23 8.08
N PHE A 276 1.37 -25.89 6.83
CA PHE A 276 1.97 -24.62 6.43
C PHE A 276 1.13 -23.43 6.90
N TYR A 277 -0.15 -23.37 6.54
CA TYR A 277 -1.02 -22.25 6.94
C TYR A 277 -1.39 -22.25 8.43
N LYS A 278 -1.13 -23.33 9.17
CA LYS A 278 -1.25 -23.34 10.63
C LYS A 278 -0.09 -22.60 11.31
N ALA A 279 0.97 -22.19 10.60
CA ALA A 279 2.04 -21.36 11.17
C ALA A 279 1.44 -20.12 11.86
N GLY A 280 1.76 -19.94 13.15
CA GLY A 280 1.12 -18.95 14.01
C GLY A 280 2.13 -18.14 14.84
N PRO A 281 1.65 -17.09 15.52
CA PRO A 281 2.48 -16.28 16.42
C PRO A 281 2.82 -17.05 17.69
N ALA A 282 4.00 -16.81 18.27
CA ALA A 282 4.35 -17.33 19.60
C ALA A 282 3.95 -16.37 20.73
N GLY A 283 3.79 -15.07 20.45
CA GLY A 283 3.57 -14.04 21.46
C GLY A 283 4.80 -13.79 22.34
N ILE A 284 6.00 -14.10 21.84
CA ILE A 284 7.26 -13.96 22.58
C ILE A 284 8.08 -12.84 21.91
N PRO A 285 8.46 -11.78 22.63
CA PRO A 285 9.30 -10.73 22.06
C PRO A 285 10.66 -11.25 21.58
N THR A 286 11.05 -10.93 20.35
CA THR A 286 12.30 -11.42 19.74
C THR A 286 12.71 -10.60 18.52
N GLN A 287 14.02 -10.36 18.34
CA GLN A 287 14.56 -9.76 17.11
C GLN A 287 15.15 -10.80 16.15
N THR A 288 15.06 -12.08 16.52
CA THR A 288 15.64 -13.20 15.78
C THR A 288 14.57 -13.79 14.85
N ALA A 289 14.83 -13.78 13.54
CA ALA A 289 13.99 -14.48 12.57
C ALA A 289 14.03 -16.00 12.80
N PHE A 290 12.96 -16.70 12.39
CA PHE A 290 12.87 -18.18 12.45
C PHE A 290 12.99 -18.77 13.87
N SER A 291 12.79 -17.97 14.92
CA SER A 291 13.05 -18.35 16.31
C SER A 291 11.97 -19.20 16.96
N GLN A 292 10.81 -19.41 16.33
CA GLN A 292 9.67 -20.12 16.92
C GLN A 292 8.90 -20.93 15.86
N SER A 293 8.16 -21.96 16.26
CA SER A 293 7.39 -22.83 15.35
C SER A 293 5.98 -23.16 15.87
N THR A 294 5.37 -22.19 16.57
CA THR A 294 4.03 -22.28 17.13
C THR A 294 3.00 -22.36 16.01
N ARG A 295 2.00 -23.21 16.18
CA ARG A 295 0.93 -23.38 15.22
C ARG A 295 -0.45 -23.19 15.83
N TRP A 296 -1.35 -22.63 15.04
CA TRP A 296 -2.76 -22.61 15.33
C TRP A 296 -3.31 -24.04 15.43
N PRO A 297 -4.31 -24.29 16.30
CA PRO A 297 -4.93 -25.61 16.39
C PRO A 297 -5.71 -25.98 15.11
N SER A 298 -6.27 -24.98 14.42
CA SER A 298 -7.05 -25.12 13.18
C SER A 298 -6.83 -23.94 12.25
N LEU A 299 -7.11 -24.13 10.95
CA LEU A 299 -7.21 -23.06 9.97
C LEU A 299 -8.49 -22.23 10.13
N ASP A 300 -8.51 -21.05 9.52
CA ASP A 300 -9.72 -20.24 9.33
C ASP A 300 -10.27 -20.44 7.90
N GLY A 301 -11.14 -21.43 7.75
CA GLY A 301 -11.83 -21.72 6.48
C GLY A 301 -13.22 -21.09 6.38
N ASP A 302 -13.60 -20.22 7.31
CA ASP A 302 -14.92 -19.58 7.32
C ASP A 302 -14.96 -18.46 6.27
N ARG A 303 -15.72 -18.68 5.20
CA ARG A 303 -15.88 -17.72 4.10
C ARG A 303 -17.08 -16.80 4.25
N GLU A 304 -17.83 -16.89 5.34
CA GLU A 304 -18.93 -15.98 5.64
C GLU A 304 -18.49 -14.92 6.66
N ASP A 305 -17.89 -15.35 7.78
CA ASP A 305 -17.56 -14.45 8.89
C ASP A 305 -16.07 -14.41 9.29
N GLY A 306 -15.25 -15.24 8.64
CA GLY A 306 -13.82 -15.35 8.87
C GLY A 306 -12.99 -14.17 8.33
N CYS A 307 -11.66 -14.33 8.39
CA CYS A 307 -10.70 -13.30 7.98
C CYS A 307 -10.74 -13.02 6.47
N ILE A 308 -10.95 -14.06 5.66
CA ILE A 308 -11.12 -13.99 4.21
C ILE A 308 -12.53 -14.47 3.90
N ARG A 309 -13.37 -13.61 3.31
CA ARG A 309 -14.75 -13.93 2.94
C ARG A 309 -14.88 -14.29 1.46
N SER A 310 -15.92 -15.04 1.11
CA SER A 310 -16.30 -15.26 -0.28
C SER A 310 -16.84 -13.97 -0.90
N VAL A 311 -16.95 -13.96 -2.23
CA VAL A 311 -17.57 -12.85 -2.97
C VAL A 311 -19.02 -12.61 -2.55
N GLU A 312 -19.77 -13.66 -2.24
CA GLU A 312 -21.17 -13.57 -1.80
C GLU A 312 -21.30 -12.88 -0.43
N HIS A 313 -20.36 -13.14 0.48
CA HIS A 313 -20.37 -12.59 1.85
C HIS A 313 -19.38 -11.43 2.03
N ALA A 314 -18.94 -10.82 0.92
CA ALA A 314 -18.01 -9.71 0.94
C ALA A 314 -18.51 -8.56 1.84
N TYR A 315 -17.58 -7.83 2.45
CA TYR A 315 -17.91 -6.69 3.31
C TYR A 315 -18.59 -5.55 2.54
N SER A 316 -18.30 -5.44 1.25
CA SER A 316 -18.88 -4.46 0.32
C SER A 316 -18.76 -5.01 -1.11
N SER A 317 -19.72 -4.67 -1.96
CA SER A 317 -19.70 -4.99 -3.40
C SER A 317 -18.78 -4.06 -4.21
N GLU A 318 -18.50 -2.86 -3.71
CA GLU A 318 -17.44 -1.98 -4.23
C GLU A 318 -16.22 -2.03 -3.31
N GLY A 319 -15.04 -2.18 -3.90
CA GLY A 319 -13.84 -2.59 -3.19
C GLY A 319 -13.22 -1.52 -2.30
N GLY A 320 -12.11 -1.89 -1.65
CA GLY A 320 -11.50 -1.12 -0.56
C GLY A 320 -10.64 0.09 -0.97
N LEU A 321 -10.55 0.39 -2.27
CA LEU A 321 -9.82 1.51 -2.85
C LEU A 321 -10.69 2.21 -3.89
N ALA A 322 -10.51 3.51 -4.07
CA ALA A 322 -11.17 4.28 -5.12
C ALA A 322 -10.24 5.35 -5.70
N VAL A 323 -10.40 5.60 -6.99
CA VAL A 323 -9.84 6.77 -7.68
C VAL A 323 -10.92 7.83 -7.80
N LEU A 324 -10.61 9.08 -7.45
CA LEU A 324 -11.51 10.22 -7.62
C LEU A 324 -10.91 11.21 -8.61
N TYR A 325 -11.77 11.88 -9.39
CA TYR A 325 -11.39 12.92 -10.34
C TYR A 325 -12.16 14.21 -10.10
N GLY A 326 -11.64 15.34 -10.54
CA GLY A 326 -12.42 16.58 -10.57
C GLY A 326 -11.56 17.81 -10.76
N ASN A 327 -12.12 18.98 -10.48
CA ASN A 327 -11.43 20.23 -10.78
C ASN A 327 -10.17 20.46 -9.92
N ILE A 328 -10.03 19.79 -8.76
CA ILE A 328 -8.84 19.83 -7.90
C ILE A 328 -7.79 18.79 -8.31
N ALA A 329 -8.23 17.60 -8.74
CA ALA A 329 -7.40 16.43 -9.06
C ALA A 329 -7.76 15.93 -10.47
N GLN A 330 -7.22 16.62 -11.48
CA GLN A 330 -7.57 16.40 -12.88
C GLN A 330 -7.04 15.05 -13.40
N ASP A 331 -5.84 14.67 -12.95
CA ASP A 331 -5.20 13.39 -13.30
C ASP A 331 -5.52 12.30 -12.26
N GLY A 332 -6.34 12.64 -11.26
CA GLY A 332 -6.85 11.74 -10.25
C GLY A 332 -6.22 11.93 -8.87
N CYS A 333 -6.88 11.34 -7.88
CA CYS A 333 -6.38 11.13 -6.52
C CYS A 333 -6.95 9.81 -5.97
N VAL A 334 -6.44 9.34 -4.84
CA VAL A 334 -6.77 8.01 -4.32
C VAL A 334 -7.27 8.06 -2.88
N VAL A 335 -8.25 7.21 -2.57
CA VAL A 335 -8.81 7.05 -1.24
C VAL A 335 -9.01 5.56 -0.91
N LYS A 336 -8.78 5.22 0.36
CA LYS A 336 -8.99 3.87 0.90
C LYS A 336 -10.40 3.72 1.47
N THR A 337 -11.37 3.45 0.63
CA THR A 337 -12.80 3.32 1.00
C THR A 337 -13.05 2.27 2.08
N ALA A 338 -12.23 1.22 2.16
CA ALA A 338 -12.30 0.19 3.19
C ALA A 338 -12.18 0.72 4.64
N GLY A 339 -11.51 1.87 4.81
CA GLY A 339 -11.32 2.53 6.09
C GLY A 339 -12.21 3.76 6.30
N VAL A 340 -13.15 4.04 5.38
CA VAL A 340 -14.04 5.21 5.44
C VAL A 340 -15.41 4.77 5.96
N ASP A 341 -15.98 5.53 6.88
CA ASP A 341 -17.35 5.32 7.36
C ASP A 341 -18.36 5.70 6.27
N GLU A 342 -19.36 4.86 6.03
CA GLU A 342 -20.37 5.07 4.97
C GLU A 342 -21.11 6.41 5.11
N SER A 343 -21.27 6.90 6.34
CA SER A 343 -21.94 8.18 6.61
C SER A 343 -21.21 9.40 6.03
N ILE A 344 -19.93 9.26 5.65
CA ILE A 344 -19.11 10.33 5.07
C ILE A 344 -18.58 9.98 3.66
N TYR A 345 -19.25 9.06 2.95
CA TYR A 345 -18.94 8.79 1.54
C TYR A 345 -19.20 9.99 0.63
N VAL A 346 -20.14 10.85 1.02
CA VAL A 346 -20.30 12.19 0.49
C VAL A 346 -20.01 13.16 1.62
N PHE A 347 -18.99 13.99 1.45
CA PHE A 347 -18.54 14.94 2.45
C PHE A 347 -18.40 16.32 1.82
N GLU A 348 -19.07 17.31 2.39
CA GLU A 348 -18.96 18.72 2.01
C GLU A 348 -18.45 19.51 3.22
N GLY A 349 -17.32 20.19 3.06
CA GLY A 349 -16.66 20.88 4.17
C GLY A 349 -15.86 22.10 3.74
N LYS A 350 -15.39 22.85 4.73
CA LYS A 350 -14.61 24.08 4.52
C LYS A 350 -13.12 23.78 4.48
N ALA A 351 -12.44 24.29 3.47
CA ALA A 351 -11.00 24.12 3.32
C ALA A 351 -10.27 24.80 4.48
N ARG A 352 -9.39 24.04 5.13
CA ARG A 352 -8.36 24.55 6.03
C ARG A 352 -7.00 24.23 5.42
N VAL A 353 -6.26 25.24 4.97
CA VAL A 353 -5.07 25.06 4.13
C VAL A 353 -3.78 25.10 4.94
N PHE A 354 -2.99 24.05 4.79
CA PHE A 354 -1.64 23.93 5.32
C PHE A 354 -0.65 23.64 4.19
N GLU A 355 0.55 24.21 4.29
CA GLU A 355 1.60 24.09 3.28
C GLU A 355 2.78 23.26 3.77
N SER A 356 2.56 22.41 4.77
CA SER A 356 3.47 21.35 5.21
C SER A 356 2.74 20.41 6.17
N GLN A 357 3.25 19.18 6.30
CA GLN A 357 2.83 18.26 7.36
C GLN A 357 2.95 18.91 8.75
N ASP A 358 4.06 19.59 9.03
CA ASP A 358 4.34 20.18 10.35
C ASP A 358 3.31 21.27 10.70
N SER A 359 2.96 22.13 9.74
CA SER A 359 1.90 23.13 9.94
C SER A 359 0.52 22.50 10.14
N ALA A 360 0.22 21.40 9.44
CA ALA A 360 -1.05 20.69 9.62
C ALA A 360 -1.14 20.02 11.00
N VAL A 361 -0.04 19.40 11.46
CA VAL A 361 0.06 18.83 12.81
C VAL A 361 -0.14 19.91 13.87
N ALA A 362 0.52 21.06 13.72
CA ALA A 362 0.36 22.19 14.64
C ALA A 362 -1.09 22.70 14.67
N GLY A 363 -1.72 22.85 13.50
CA GLY A 363 -3.11 23.30 13.41
C GLY A 363 -4.12 22.30 13.99
N ILE A 364 -3.89 20.99 13.82
CA ILE A 364 -4.75 19.94 14.42
C ILE A 364 -4.60 19.93 15.94
N LEU A 365 -3.36 19.90 16.45
CA LEU A 365 -3.11 19.84 17.89
C LEU A 365 -3.48 21.13 18.62
N GLY A 366 -3.34 22.28 17.94
CA GLY A 366 -3.71 23.62 18.42
C GLY A 366 -5.20 23.96 18.26
N ASP A 367 -6.04 23.00 17.89
CA ASP A 367 -7.48 23.16 17.71
C ASP A 367 -7.87 24.22 16.65
N GLU A 368 -7.04 24.48 15.65
CA GLU A 368 -7.40 25.33 14.50
C GLU A 368 -8.34 24.60 13.52
N VAL A 369 -8.18 23.28 13.42
CA VAL A 369 -9.06 22.36 12.67
C VAL A 369 -10.31 22.07 13.49
N LYS A 370 -11.48 22.19 12.87
CA LYS A 370 -12.81 21.98 13.48
C LYS A 370 -13.60 20.93 12.72
N ALA A 371 -14.58 20.31 13.39
CA ALA A 371 -15.55 19.43 12.75
C ALA A 371 -16.20 20.12 11.54
N GLY A 372 -16.28 19.42 10.41
CA GLY A 372 -16.72 19.93 9.11
C GLY A 372 -15.59 20.48 8.23
N ASP A 373 -14.34 20.53 8.70
CA ASP A 373 -13.22 20.98 7.88
C ASP A 373 -12.73 19.90 6.91
N VAL A 374 -12.28 20.35 5.73
CA VAL A 374 -11.43 19.58 4.83
C VAL A 374 -10.01 20.14 4.95
N VAL A 375 -9.15 19.39 5.63
CA VAL A 375 -7.76 19.76 5.87
C VAL A 375 -6.95 19.51 4.60
N ILE A 376 -6.52 20.58 3.96
CA ILE A 376 -5.71 20.56 2.74
C ILE A 376 -4.24 20.64 3.13
N ILE A 377 -3.43 19.64 2.76
CA ILE A 377 -1.99 19.65 2.99
C ILE A 377 -1.30 19.62 1.62
N ARG A 378 -0.79 20.77 1.17
CA ARG A 378 -0.23 20.92 -0.17
C ARG A 378 1.29 21.11 -0.17
N TYR A 379 1.87 20.98 -1.36
CA TYR A 379 3.32 20.97 -1.59
C TYR A 379 4.02 19.81 -0.87
N GLU A 380 3.34 18.69 -0.70
CA GLU A 380 3.91 17.45 -0.17
C GLU A 380 4.05 16.37 -1.24
N GLY A 381 3.81 16.71 -2.51
CA GLY A 381 3.99 15.85 -3.68
C GLY A 381 5.46 15.51 -4.02
N PRO A 382 5.71 14.76 -5.11
CA PRO A 382 7.06 14.36 -5.54
C PRO A 382 8.05 15.52 -5.60
N LYS A 383 7.70 16.61 -6.28
CA LYS A 383 8.53 17.80 -6.42
C LYS A 383 8.38 18.76 -5.24
N GLY A 384 7.17 18.93 -4.72
CA GLY A 384 6.84 19.94 -3.70
C GLY A 384 7.41 19.63 -2.33
N GLY A 385 7.35 18.35 -1.92
CA GLY A 385 7.87 17.91 -0.62
C GLY A 385 9.32 18.37 -0.39
N PRO A 386 10.28 17.96 -1.25
CA PRO A 386 10.24 16.86 -2.23
C PRO A 386 10.29 15.47 -1.58
N GLY A 387 10.02 14.44 -2.39
CA GLY A 387 10.06 13.03 -1.96
C GLY A 387 8.71 12.41 -1.67
N MET A 388 7.61 13.14 -1.91
CA MET A 388 6.24 12.68 -1.69
C MET A 388 6.06 12.05 -0.30
N GLN A 389 6.20 12.85 0.77
CA GLN A 389 6.29 12.35 2.14
C GLN A 389 5.04 11.52 2.51
N GLU A 390 5.27 10.49 3.33
CA GLU A 390 4.20 9.64 3.84
C GLU A 390 3.77 10.15 5.21
N MET A 391 2.60 10.77 5.26
CA MET A 391 2.11 11.44 6.44
C MET A 391 1.25 10.48 7.25
N LEU A 392 1.69 10.17 8.47
CA LEU A 392 0.92 9.41 9.46
C LEU A 392 0.39 10.35 10.57
N TYR A 393 1.21 11.31 11.00
CA TYR A 393 0.88 12.22 12.10
C TYR A 393 -0.44 12.98 11.94
N PRO A 394 -0.74 13.65 10.80
CA PRO A 394 -2.01 14.37 10.66
C PRO A 394 -3.21 13.44 10.87
N THR A 395 -3.15 12.21 10.36
CA THR A 395 -4.25 11.25 10.45
C THR A 395 -4.41 10.70 11.87
N SER A 396 -3.31 10.38 12.56
CA SER A 396 -3.35 9.90 13.94
C SER A 396 -3.83 10.97 14.92
N TYR A 397 -3.38 12.22 14.75
CA TYR A 397 -3.78 13.32 15.64
C TYR A 397 -5.20 13.80 15.40
N LEU A 398 -5.69 13.72 14.15
CA LEU A 398 -7.10 13.97 13.88
C LEU A 398 -7.99 12.94 14.60
N LYS A 399 -7.57 11.68 14.64
CA LYS A 399 -8.24 10.62 15.42
C LYS A 399 -8.15 10.86 16.93
N SER A 400 -6.98 11.22 17.46
CA SER A 400 -6.80 11.47 18.89
C SER A 400 -7.61 12.67 19.40
N LYS A 401 -7.87 13.65 18.52
CA LYS A 401 -8.79 14.78 18.77
C LYS A 401 -10.28 14.42 18.61
N GLY A 402 -10.60 13.18 18.25
CA GLY A 402 -11.98 12.74 18.02
C GLY A 402 -12.60 13.21 16.70
N LEU A 403 -11.82 13.83 15.81
CA LEU A 403 -12.29 14.44 14.56
C LEU A 403 -12.24 13.49 13.35
N GLY A 404 -11.85 12.23 13.53
CA GLY A 404 -11.59 11.29 12.44
C GLY A 404 -12.80 10.98 11.54
N LYS A 405 -14.04 11.14 12.04
CA LYS A 405 -15.28 11.01 11.25
C LYS A 405 -15.89 12.36 10.87
N ASP A 406 -15.42 13.44 11.47
CA ASP A 406 -16.01 14.77 11.30
C ASP A 406 -15.21 15.65 10.33
N CYS A 407 -14.03 15.20 9.90
CA CYS A 407 -13.13 15.94 9.02
C CYS A 407 -12.64 15.04 7.88
N ALA A 408 -12.25 15.68 6.78
CA ALA A 408 -11.55 15.04 5.68
C ALA A 408 -10.12 15.56 5.55
N LEU A 409 -9.22 14.76 4.97
CA LEU A 409 -7.85 15.12 4.67
C LEU A 409 -7.61 14.98 3.16
N LEU A 410 -7.00 16.00 2.54
CA LEU A 410 -6.61 15.98 1.13
C LEU A 410 -5.17 16.46 0.96
N THR A 411 -4.36 15.72 0.20
CA THR A 411 -2.97 16.08 -0.08
C THR A 411 -2.51 15.69 -1.48
N ASP A 412 -1.54 16.44 -2.01
CA ASP A 412 -0.73 16.04 -3.17
C ASP A 412 0.42 15.07 -2.80
N GLY A 413 0.67 14.88 -1.49
CA GLY A 413 1.55 13.85 -0.94
C GLY A 413 0.86 12.50 -0.73
N ARG A 414 1.30 11.74 0.28
CA ARG A 414 0.76 10.41 0.62
C ARG A 414 0.35 10.36 2.07
N PHE A 415 -0.70 9.60 2.35
CA PHE A 415 -0.99 9.13 3.71
C PHE A 415 -0.43 7.73 3.91
N SER A 416 -0.15 7.37 5.16
CA SER A 416 0.37 6.06 5.51
C SER A 416 -0.63 4.95 5.17
N GLY A 417 -0.13 3.75 4.84
CA GLY A 417 -0.96 2.54 4.73
C GLY A 417 -1.73 2.20 6.03
N GLY A 418 -1.29 2.74 7.17
CA GLY A 418 -1.95 2.66 8.48
C GLY A 418 -3.08 3.65 8.72
N THR A 419 -3.38 4.52 7.76
CA THR A 419 -4.45 5.52 7.87
C THR A 419 -5.84 4.87 7.68
N SER A 420 -6.81 5.39 8.43
CA SER A 420 -8.25 5.18 8.19
C SER A 420 -9.00 6.51 8.39
N GLY A 421 -10.28 6.57 8.01
CA GLY A 421 -11.04 7.80 7.84
C GLY A 421 -10.93 8.35 6.42
N LEU A 422 -11.56 9.50 6.15
CA LEU A 422 -11.61 10.12 4.83
C LEU A 422 -10.29 10.85 4.51
N SER A 423 -9.26 10.08 4.15
CA SER A 423 -7.92 10.57 3.83
C SER A 423 -7.59 10.31 2.36
N ILE A 424 -7.43 11.37 1.59
CA ILE A 424 -7.28 11.35 0.14
C ILE A 424 -5.87 11.84 -0.22
N GLY A 425 -5.08 10.98 -0.86
CA GLY A 425 -3.71 11.28 -1.26
C GLY A 425 -3.55 11.35 -2.78
N HIS A 426 -2.33 11.65 -3.21
CA HIS A 426 -1.90 11.61 -4.60
C HIS A 426 -2.67 12.59 -5.51
N ALA A 427 -3.18 13.70 -4.97
CA ALA A 427 -3.84 14.71 -5.79
C ALA A 427 -2.91 15.18 -6.91
N SER A 428 -3.31 14.85 -8.15
CA SER A 428 -2.50 15.03 -9.35
C SER A 428 -3.22 15.96 -10.35
N PRO A 429 -2.52 16.95 -10.95
CA PRO A 429 -1.12 17.32 -10.67
C PRO A 429 -0.91 17.88 -9.25
N GLU A 430 0.30 17.74 -8.71
CA GLU A 430 0.65 18.31 -7.40
C GLU A 430 0.75 19.85 -7.44
N ALA A 431 0.69 20.52 -6.27
CA ALA A 431 0.77 21.97 -6.20
C ALA A 431 2.09 22.51 -6.79
N ALA A 432 3.24 21.90 -6.53
CA ALA A 432 4.53 22.36 -7.06
C ALA A 432 4.70 22.18 -8.59
N ALA A 433 3.78 21.44 -9.22
CA ALA A 433 3.69 21.24 -10.66
C ALA A 433 2.56 22.07 -11.29
N GLY A 434 1.91 22.96 -10.54
CA GLY A 434 0.82 23.78 -11.03
C GLY A 434 -0.56 23.17 -10.87
N GLY A 435 -0.73 22.15 -10.04
CA GLY A 435 -2.01 21.52 -9.76
C GLY A 435 -3.04 22.45 -9.13
N ALA A 436 -4.33 22.18 -9.37
CA ALA A 436 -5.43 22.98 -8.84
C ALA A 436 -5.55 22.93 -7.30
N ILE A 437 -5.02 21.89 -6.64
CA ILE A 437 -4.86 21.85 -5.18
C ILE A 437 -4.04 23.04 -4.64
N GLY A 438 -3.11 23.59 -5.42
CA GLY A 438 -2.36 24.80 -5.07
C GLY A 438 -3.14 26.12 -5.18
N LEU A 439 -4.39 26.08 -5.67
CA LEU A 439 -5.27 27.24 -5.84
C LEU A 439 -6.36 27.34 -4.77
N ILE A 440 -6.48 26.32 -3.92
CA ILE A 440 -7.44 26.30 -2.81
C ILE A 440 -7.00 27.34 -1.76
N GLU A 441 -7.99 28.08 -1.25
CA GLU A 441 -7.84 29.08 -0.19
C GLU A 441 -8.69 28.67 1.03
N ASP A 442 -8.33 29.17 2.22
CA ASP A 442 -9.11 28.91 3.43
C ASP A 442 -10.57 29.33 3.27
N GLY A 443 -11.49 28.47 3.69
CA GLY A 443 -12.94 28.72 3.65
C GLY A 443 -13.62 28.39 2.32
N ASP A 444 -12.87 28.00 1.28
CA ASP A 444 -13.44 27.40 0.08
C ASP A 444 -14.24 26.14 0.46
N THR A 445 -15.37 25.89 -0.21
CA THR A 445 -16.12 24.66 -0.01
C THR A 445 -15.55 23.55 -0.88
N ILE A 446 -15.24 22.40 -0.28
CA ILE A 446 -14.79 21.18 -0.97
C ILE A 446 -15.90 20.13 -0.90
N LEU A 447 -16.25 19.55 -2.04
CA LEU A 447 -17.17 18.43 -2.16
C LEU A 447 -16.40 17.18 -2.57
N ILE A 448 -16.46 16.16 -1.71
CA ILE A 448 -15.93 14.82 -1.95
C ILE A 448 -17.14 13.90 -2.12
N ASP A 449 -17.19 13.16 -3.23
CA ASP A 449 -18.27 12.22 -3.54
C ASP A 449 -17.65 10.93 -4.06
N ILE A 450 -17.45 9.97 -3.15
CA ILE A 450 -16.86 8.67 -3.45
C ILE A 450 -17.76 7.85 -4.39
N PRO A 451 -19.09 7.74 -4.19
CA PRO A 451 -19.96 7.01 -5.12
C PRO A 451 -19.88 7.50 -6.56
N ASN A 452 -19.83 8.83 -6.77
CA ASN A 452 -19.71 9.42 -8.11
C ASN A 452 -18.26 9.61 -8.58
N ARG A 453 -17.27 9.14 -7.81
CA ARG A 453 -15.83 9.25 -8.09
C ARG A 453 -15.38 10.68 -8.37
N SER A 454 -15.90 11.63 -7.59
CA SER A 454 -15.65 13.05 -7.80
C SER A 454 -15.06 13.79 -6.60
N ILE A 455 -14.21 14.77 -6.87
CA ILE A 455 -13.65 15.69 -5.86
C ILE A 455 -13.50 17.10 -6.43
N ASN A 456 -14.21 18.06 -5.86
CA ASN A 456 -14.28 19.41 -6.42
C ASN A 456 -14.21 20.52 -5.38
N VAL A 457 -13.58 21.64 -5.75
CA VAL A 457 -13.71 22.92 -5.04
C VAL A 457 -14.86 23.70 -5.66
N GLN A 458 -15.79 24.18 -4.84
CA GLN A 458 -16.99 24.91 -5.26
C GLN A 458 -16.67 26.39 -5.51
N VAL A 459 -15.76 26.62 -6.45
CA VAL A 459 -15.31 27.95 -6.89
C VAL A 459 -15.50 28.02 -8.41
N SER A 460 -15.90 29.19 -8.91
CA SER A 460 -16.15 29.36 -10.35
C SER A 460 -14.87 29.18 -11.16
N LYS A 461 -15.01 28.82 -12.44
CA LYS A 461 -13.87 28.66 -13.34
C LYS A 461 -13.11 29.97 -13.53
N GLU A 462 -13.83 31.09 -13.54
CA GLU A 462 -13.27 32.43 -13.68
C GLU A 462 -12.40 32.79 -12.48
N GLU A 463 -12.86 32.50 -11.26
CA GLU A 463 -12.09 32.72 -10.03
C GLU A 463 -10.86 31.82 -9.97
N LEU A 464 -11.00 30.52 -10.29
CA LEU A 464 -9.84 29.62 -10.36
C LEU A 464 -8.80 30.07 -11.41
N ALA A 465 -9.25 30.62 -12.54
CA ALA A 465 -8.35 31.18 -13.55
C ALA A 465 -7.60 32.42 -13.04
N GLN A 466 -8.29 33.33 -12.34
CA GLN A 466 -7.67 34.51 -11.72
C GLN A 466 -6.64 34.10 -10.65
N ARG A 467 -6.99 33.14 -9.78
CA ARG A 467 -6.05 32.60 -8.78
C ARG A 467 -4.85 31.94 -9.43
N ARG A 468 -5.04 31.25 -10.56
CA ARG A 468 -3.95 30.64 -11.32
C ARG A 468 -2.99 31.70 -11.88
N GLU A 469 -3.49 32.73 -12.54
CA GLU A 469 -2.65 33.84 -13.04
C GLU A 469 -1.85 34.49 -11.90
N ALA A 470 -2.51 34.74 -10.76
CA ALA A 470 -1.85 35.29 -9.57
C ALA A 470 -0.78 34.34 -9.00
N ARG A 471 -1.04 33.02 -9.00
CA ARG A 471 -0.10 31.99 -8.50
C ARG A 471 1.08 31.79 -9.45
N ASP A 472 0.85 31.76 -10.76
CA ASP A 472 1.90 31.67 -11.77
C ASP A 472 2.88 32.84 -11.66
N ALA A 473 2.39 34.05 -11.38
CA ALA A 473 3.23 35.23 -11.15
C ALA A 473 4.06 35.15 -9.85
N ARG A 474 3.56 34.49 -8.80
CA ARG A 474 4.28 34.31 -7.51
C ARG A 474 5.21 33.09 -7.50
N GLY A 475 4.92 32.10 -8.35
CA GLY A 475 5.57 30.80 -8.40
C GLY A 475 4.90 29.75 -7.52
N TRP A 476 5.09 28.48 -7.90
CA TRP A 476 4.49 27.30 -7.26
C TRP A 476 5.37 26.76 -6.14
N LYS A 477 5.28 27.42 -4.97
CA LYS A 477 6.01 27.07 -3.74
C LYS A 477 5.22 27.53 -2.51
N PRO A 478 5.50 26.96 -1.32
CA PRO A 478 4.96 27.46 -0.06
C PRO A 478 5.23 28.97 0.13
N GLU A 479 4.28 29.68 0.74
CA GLU A 479 4.36 31.10 1.11
C GLU A 479 5.39 31.32 2.23
N LEU A 480 5.40 30.41 3.20
CA LEU A 480 6.37 30.43 4.30
C LEU A 480 7.55 29.51 4.00
N PRO A 481 8.79 29.93 4.34
CA PRO A 481 9.96 29.07 4.22
C PRO A 481 9.81 27.86 5.16
N ARG A 482 10.07 26.67 4.63
CA ARG A 482 10.12 25.44 5.44
C ARG A 482 11.50 25.27 6.04
N ASP A 483 11.57 24.97 7.33
CA ASP A 483 12.83 24.62 8.02
C ASP A 483 13.23 23.16 7.73
N ARG A 484 13.40 22.83 6.45
CA ARG A 484 13.77 21.49 5.98
C ARG A 484 15.00 21.56 5.10
N LYS A 485 16.06 20.87 5.50
CA LYS A 485 17.27 20.71 4.68
C LYS A 485 17.03 19.75 3.53
N VAL A 486 16.90 20.28 2.30
CA VAL A 486 16.77 19.47 1.08
C VAL A 486 18.15 19.08 0.55
N SER A 487 18.47 17.78 0.59
CA SER A 487 19.74 17.23 0.09
C SER A 487 19.87 17.31 -1.43
N ALA A 488 21.09 17.17 -1.95
CA ALA A 488 21.32 17.10 -3.40
C ALA A 488 20.55 15.94 -4.07
N ALA A 489 20.46 14.80 -3.39
CA ALA A 489 19.70 13.64 -3.88
C ALA A 489 18.19 13.95 -3.99
N LEU A 490 17.60 14.66 -3.02
CA LEU A 490 16.20 15.08 -3.10
C LEU A 490 15.95 16.14 -4.17
N LYS A 491 16.93 17.03 -4.43
CA LYS A 491 16.85 17.98 -5.55
C LYS A 491 16.88 17.26 -6.90
N ALA A 492 17.76 16.27 -7.06
CA ALA A 492 17.81 15.44 -8.26
C ALA A 492 16.50 14.65 -8.45
N TYR A 493 15.96 14.08 -7.36
CA TYR A 493 14.63 13.46 -7.37
C TYR A 493 13.55 14.45 -7.82
N ALA A 494 13.46 15.63 -7.20
CA ALA A 494 12.44 16.64 -7.53
C ALA A 494 12.50 17.11 -9.00
N LEU A 495 13.70 17.13 -9.59
CA LEU A 495 13.89 17.51 -10.99
C LEU A 495 13.35 16.44 -11.95
N LEU A 496 13.59 15.17 -11.61
CA LEU A 496 13.29 14.03 -12.49
C LEU A 496 11.96 13.35 -12.20
N ALA A 497 11.37 13.50 -11.02
CA ALA A 497 10.16 12.78 -10.66
C ALA A 497 8.98 13.17 -11.57
N THR A 498 8.26 12.15 -12.06
CA THR A 498 6.96 12.31 -12.69
C THR A 498 5.87 12.52 -11.63
N SER A 499 4.66 12.82 -12.09
CA SER A 499 3.49 12.96 -11.23
C SER A 499 3.09 11.62 -10.59
N ALA A 500 2.32 11.68 -9.49
CA ALA A 500 1.93 10.50 -8.72
C ALA A 500 1.01 9.55 -9.49
N ASP A 501 0.15 10.07 -10.37
CA ASP A 501 -0.67 9.30 -11.31
C ASP A 501 0.17 8.47 -12.31
N LYS A 502 1.49 8.74 -12.40
CA LYS A 502 2.47 8.02 -13.21
C LYS A 502 3.49 7.26 -12.37
N GLY A 503 3.15 6.93 -11.13
CA GLY A 503 4.03 6.18 -10.23
C GLY A 503 5.22 6.98 -9.67
N ALA A 504 5.32 8.29 -9.93
CA ALA A 504 6.46 9.13 -9.54
C ALA A 504 7.83 8.54 -9.92
N VAL A 505 7.90 7.86 -11.08
CA VAL A 505 9.13 7.37 -11.70
C VAL A 505 10.00 8.51 -12.20
N ARG A 506 11.16 8.21 -12.78
CA ARG A 506 11.99 9.23 -13.42
C ARG A 506 11.51 9.53 -14.82
N ASP A 507 11.41 10.83 -15.09
CA ASP A 507 11.25 11.40 -16.41
C ASP A 507 12.58 11.32 -17.16
N LEU A 508 12.73 10.27 -17.96
CA LEU A 508 13.94 10.02 -18.75
C LEU A 508 14.15 11.08 -19.83
N SER A 509 13.09 11.79 -20.28
CA SER A 509 13.22 12.83 -21.30
C SER A 509 14.04 14.06 -20.84
N LYS A 510 14.32 14.15 -19.54
CA LYS A 510 15.18 15.20 -18.95
C LYS A 510 16.66 14.82 -18.87
N LEU A 511 17.02 13.59 -19.28
CA LEU A 511 18.40 13.12 -19.33
C LEU A 511 19.07 13.38 -20.69
N ASP A 512 18.25 13.58 -21.73
CA ASP A 512 18.65 13.96 -23.09
C ASP A 512 18.60 15.49 -23.26
#